data_AF-D2VBZ0-F1
#
_entry.id   AF-D2VBZ0-F1
#
_cell.length_a   1.000
_cell.length_b   1.000
_cell.length_c   1.000
_cell.angle_alpha   90.00
_cell.angle_beta   90.00
_cell.angle_gamma   90.00
#
_symmetry.space_group_name_H-M   'P 1'
#
loop_
_entity.id
_entity.type
_entity.pdbx_description
1 polymer ?
#
loop_
_entity_poly.entity_id
_entity_poly.type
_entity_poly.pdbx_seq_one_letter_code
_entity_poly.pdbx_strand_id
1 'polypeptide(L)'
;MSLENMVCFVHLEELEKNGEKPLDLATMKDFEKNYIENNAIYEINIASSLKKSFYDLMRRCENSSQVNKSGTELSQFGESKENLNVDSSLPKVKELIDLLKTSILQNLGDTLSRLETTSQFKHWYEVYNIQSKNQV
;
A
#
# COMPACT_ATOMS: atom_id res chain seq x y z
N MET A 1 -4.90 15.18 9.24
CA MET A 1 -4.88 13.70 9.24
C MET A 1 -5.29 13.24 7.85
N SER A 2 -4.37 13.31 6.90
CA SER A 2 -4.56 12.85 5.52
C SER A 2 -3.29 12.98 4.67
N LEU A 3 -2.27 13.72 5.12
CA LEU A 3 -1.03 13.84 4.37
C LEU A 3 -0.38 12.46 4.23
N GLU A 4 -0.41 11.67 5.31
CA GLU A 4 0.03 10.28 5.35
C GLU A 4 -0.67 9.40 4.29
N ASN A 5 -2.01 9.48 4.19
CA ASN A 5 -2.77 8.73 3.19
C ASN A 5 -2.45 9.19 1.76
N MET A 6 -2.24 10.50 1.56
CA MET A 6 -1.91 11.06 0.25
C MET A 6 -0.49 10.67 -0.19
N VAL A 7 0.49 10.78 0.71
CA VAL A 7 1.88 10.38 0.45
C VAL A 7 1.95 8.88 0.15
N CYS A 8 1.22 8.06 0.91
CA CYS A 8 1.13 6.63 0.65
C CYS A 8 0.50 6.33 -0.72
N PHE A 9 -0.59 7.03 -1.08
CA PHE A 9 -1.23 6.87 -2.37
C PHE A 9 -0.30 7.23 -3.54
N VAL A 10 0.41 8.36 -3.47
CA VAL A 10 1.38 8.75 -4.52
C VAL A 10 2.46 7.69 -4.67
N HIS A 11 3.00 7.18 -3.56
CA HIS A 11 4.01 6.12 -3.61
C HIS A 11 3.45 4.83 -4.25
N LEU A 12 2.20 4.44 -3.95
CA LEU A 12 1.55 3.32 -4.63
C LEU A 12 1.36 3.56 -6.14
N GLU A 13 1.02 4.78 -6.56
CA GLU A 13 0.93 5.13 -7.99
C GLU A 13 2.29 5.10 -8.69
N GLU A 14 3.37 5.49 -8.01
CA GLU A 14 4.73 5.38 -8.52
C GLU A 14 5.17 3.93 -8.68
N LEU A 15 4.80 3.06 -7.74
CA LEU A 15 4.98 1.61 -7.85
C LEU A 15 4.14 1.03 -9.01
N GLU A 16 2.92 1.52 -9.21
CA GLU A 16 2.03 1.09 -10.30
C GLU A 16 2.62 1.42 -11.69
N LYS A 17 3.22 2.61 -11.85
CA LYS A 17 3.93 3.02 -13.08
C LYS A 17 5.09 2.10 -13.44
N ASN A 18 5.65 1.40 -12.46
CA ASN A 18 6.71 0.42 -12.67
C ASN A 18 6.21 -0.92 -13.23
N GLY A 19 4.89 -1.11 -13.42
CA GLY A 19 4.28 -2.25 -14.10
C GLY A 19 4.17 -3.52 -13.25
N GLU A 20 3.95 -4.68 -13.89
CA GLU A 20 3.87 -5.99 -13.21
C GLU A 20 5.23 -6.54 -12.76
N LYS A 21 6.09 -5.67 -12.22
CA LYS A 21 7.38 -6.11 -11.68
C LYS A 21 7.17 -7.03 -10.47
N PRO A 22 8.06 -8.01 -10.29
CA PRO A 22 8.10 -8.75 -9.05
C PRO A 22 8.39 -7.78 -7.90
N LEU A 23 7.69 -7.99 -6.79
CA LEU A 23 7.84 -7.20 -5.58
C LEU A 23 9.09 -7.68 -4.85
N ASP A 24 10.08 -6.80 -4.72
CA ASP A 24 11.32 -7.10 -4.02
C ASP A 24 11.16 -6.86 -2.51
N LEU A 25 11.95 -7.63 -1.75
CA LEU A 25 11.91 -7.55 -0.29
C LEU A 25 12.40 -6.19 0.24
N ALA A 26 13.31 -5.51 -0.47
CA ALA A 26 13.82 -4.22 -0.03
C ALA A 26 12.73 -3.15 -0.10
N THR A 27 11.98 -3.09 -1.21
CA THR A 27 10.79 -2.22 -1.30
C THR A 27 9.73 -2.57 -0.24
N MET A 28 9.46 -3.84 0.04
CA MET A 28 8.51 -4.20 1.10
C MET A 28 8.93 -3.71 2.49
N LYS A 29 10.22 -3.83 2.84
CA LYS A 29 10.74 -3.36 4.13
C LYS A 29 10.76 -1.84 4.25
N ASP A 30 11.10 -1.15 3.15
CA ASP A 30 11.00 0.31 3.10
C ASP A 30 9.55 0.77 3.26
N PHE A 31 8.62 0.11 2.56
CA PHE A 31 7.19 0.40 2.68
C PHE A 31 6.66 0.16 4.10
N GLU A 32 7.07 -0.94 4.73
CA GLU A 32 6.71 -1.25 6.12
C GLU A 32 7.13 -0.12 7.06
N LYS A 33 8.41 0.27 7.01
CA LYS A 33 8.99 1.29 7.89
C LYS A 33 8.35 2.66 7.71
N ASN A 34 7.96 3.00 6.48
CA ASN A 34 7.42 4.33 6.18
C ASN A 34 5.92 4.46 6.51
N TYR A 35 5.14 3.38 6.40
CA TYR A 35 3.66 3.47 6.48
C TYR A 35 2.98 2.47 7.43
N ILE A 36 3.54 1.29 7.69
CA ILE A 36 2.82 0.19 8.36
C ILE A 36 3.26 0.01 9.81
N GLU A 37 4.57 0.14 10.07
CA GLU A 37 5.18 0.02 11.40
C GLU A 37 4.53 1.00 12.39
N ASN A 38 4.38 0.56 13.63
CA ASN A 38 3.84 1.42 14.68
C ASN A 38 4.78 2.60 14.91
N ASN A 39 4.23 3.82 14.91
CA ASN A 39 4.99 5.07 14.99
C ASN A 39 5.83 5.38 13.74
N ALA A 40 5.50 4.79 12.59
CA ALA A 40 6.05 5.25 11.32
C ALA A 40 5.71 6.74 11.09
N ILE A 41 6.62 7.49 10.44
CA ILE A 41 6.45 8.94 10.19
C ILE A 41 5.15 9.21 9.41
N TYR A 42 4.80 8.31 8.49
CA TYR A 42 3.58 8.35 7.72
C TYR A 42 2.68 7.14 8.04
N GLU A 43 2.61 6.73 9.31
CA GLU A 43 1.75 5.63 9.73
C GLU A 43 0.32 5.83 9.22
N ILE A 44 -0.15 4.92 8.37
CA ILE A 44 -1.49 4.98 7.81
C ILE A 44 -2.49 4.30 8.73
N ASN A 45 -3.66 4.90 8.85
CA ASN A 45 -4.76 4.32 9.63
C ASN A 45 -5.46 3.22 8.81
N ILE A 46 -5.04 1.97 9.01
CA ILE A 46 -5.61 0.79 8.36
C ILE A 46 -6.02 -0.27 9.38
N ALA A 47 -7.00 -1.10 9.01
CA ALA A 47 -7.47 -2.17 9.87
C ALA A 47 -6.36 -3.21 10.15
N SER A 48 -6.38 -3.82 11.34
CA SER A 48 -5.41 -4.84 11.73
C SER A 48 -5.41 -6.05 10.79
N SER A 49 -6.54 -6.37 10.16
CA SER A 49 -6.64 -7.42 9.14
C SER A 49 -5.80 -7.09 7.90
N LEU A 50 -5.80 -5.83 7.44
CA LEU A 50 -4.94 -5.40 6.33
C LEU A 50 -3.46 -5.42 6.72
N LYS A 51 -3.11 -4.96 7.95
CA LYS A 51 -1.73 -5.09 8.45
C LYS A 51 -1.28 -6.55 8.42
N LYS A 52 -2.12 -7.49 8.87
CA LYS A 52 -1.82 -8.93 8.81
C LYS A 52 -1.59 -9.43 7.37
N SER A 53 -2.47 -9.09 6.45
CA SER A 53 -2.32 -9.47 5.03
C SER A 53 -1.06 -8.89 4.39
N PHE A 54 -0.65 -7.67 4.79
CA PHE A 54 0.60 -7.08 4.36
C PHE A 54 1.81 -7.91 4.82
N TYR A 55 1.82 -8.33 6.09
CA TYR A 55 2.88 -9.18 6.64
C TYR A 55 2.93 -10.57 5.99
N ASP A 56 1.77 -11.14 5.65
CA ASP A 56 1.70 -12.40 4.89
C ASP A 56 2.30 -12.25 3.48
N LEU A 57 2.04 -11.11 2.81
CA LEU A 57 2.66 -10.78 1.53
C LEU A 57 4.18 -10.59 1.64
N MET A 58 4.65 -9.91 2.70
CA MET A 58 6.08 -9.72 2.96
C MET A 58 6.80 -11.05 3.19
N ARG A 59 6.21 -11.96 3.97
CA ARG A 59 6.75 -13.31 4.21
C ARG A 59 6.88 -14.11 2.91
N ARG A 60 5.95 -13.96 1.97
CA ARG A 60 6.05 -14.59 0.63
C ARG A 60 7.25 -14.04 -0.16
N CYS A 61 7.56 -12.75 -0.03
CA CYS A 61 8.74 -12.13 -0.65
C CYS A 61 10.05 -12.65 -0.03
N GLU A 62 10.08 -12.85 1.29
CA GLU A 62 11.23 -13.41 2.02
C GLU A 62 11.54 -14.83 1.57
N ASN A 63 10.52 -15.70 1.52
CA ASN A 63 10.66 -17.09 1.10
C ASN A 63 11.13 -17.18 -0.36
N SER A 64 10.61 -16.33 -1.24
CA SER A 64 11.01 -16.28 -2.66
C SER A 64 12.47 -15.87 -2.84
N SER A 65 12.97 -14.99 -1.96
CA SER A 65 14.36 -14.52 -1.98
C SER A 65 15.36 -15.58 -1.50
N GLN A 66 14.93 -16.50 -0.63
CA GLN A 66 15.77 -17.59 -0.12
C GLN A 66 15.95 -18.73 -1.13
N VAL A 67 14.87 -19.12 -1.84
CA VAL A 67 14.92 -20.20 -2.84
C VAL A 67 15.94 -19.91 -3.95
N ASN A 68 16.09 -18.65 -4.34
CA ASN A 68 17.06 -18.25 -5.38
C ASN A 68 18.53 -18.23 -4.91
N LYS A 69 18.80 -18.24 -3.59
CA LYS A 69 20.16 -18.27 -3.03
C LYS A 69 20.66 -19.68 -2.76
N SER A 70 19.76 -20.66 -2.66
CA SER A 70 20.07 -22.06 -2.32
C SER A 70 20.15 -22.99 -3.53
N GLY A 71 20.29 -22.46 -4.76
CA GLY A 71 20.45 -23.22 -5.99
C GLY A 71 21.78 -24.00 -6.13
N THR A 72 22.62 -24.00 -5.09
CA THR A 72 23.80 -24.85 -5.00
C THR A 72 23.80 -25.50 -3.61
N GLU A 73 23.59 -26.82 -3.62
CA GLU A 73 23.88 -27.79 -2.56
C GLU A 73 22.73 -28.27 -1.64
N LEU A 74 22.45 -29.56 -1.85
CA LEU A 74 21.97 -30.61 -0.93
C LEU A 74 20.53 -30.57 -0.41
N SER A 75 19.75 -31.46 -1.03
CA SER A 75 18.82 -32.37 -0.34
C SER A 75 19.39 -32.91 0.97
N GLN A 76 18.64 -32.84 2.08
CA GLN A 76 18.12 -33.97 2.89
C GLN A 76 17.67 -33.49 4.29
N PHE A 77 16.53 -34.01 4.74
CA PHE A 77 15.92 -33.99 6.10
C PHE A 77 14.93 -32.88 6.51
N GLY A 78 13.73 -33.32 6.92
CA GLY A 78 12.98 -32.70 8.02
C GLY A 78 11.53 -32.32 7.72
N GLU A 79 10.59 -33.19 8.10
CA GLU A 79 9.15 -33.02 7.95
C GLU A 79 8.54 -31.91 8.83
N SER A 80 7.65 -31.11 8.25
CA SER A 80 6.38 -30.65 8.85
C SER A 80 5.48 -30.10 7.74
N LYS A 81 4.57 -30.96 7.25
CA LYS A 81 3.55 -30.61 6.25
C LYS A 81 2.41 -29.84 6.93
N GLU A 82 2.48 -28.51 6.89
CA GLU A 82 1.27 -27.71 6.79
C GLU A 82 1.04 -27.40 5.30
N ASN A 83 -0.13 -27.84 4.81
CA ASN A 83 -0.58 -27.66 3.44
C ASN A 83 -0.78 -26.16 3.12
N LEU A 84 0.30 -25.48 2.73
CA LEU A 84 0.18 -24.25 1.96
C LEU A 84 0.12 -24.65 0.50
N ASN A 85 -1.04 -24.45 -0.10
CA ASN A 85 -1.25 -24.43 -1.53
C ASN A 85 -0.50 -23.19 -2.06
N VAL A 86 0.84 -23.25 -2.09
CA VAL A 86 1.71 -22.15 -2.53
C VAL A 86 1.66 -22.16 -4.04
N ASP A 87 0.74 -21.39 -4.58
CA ASP A 87 0.82 -20.93 -5.96
C ASP A 87 2.20 -20.27 -6.12
N SER A 88 3.08 -20.91 -6.90
CA SER A 88 4.52 -20.66 -6.94
C SER A 88 4.90 -19.38 -7.69
N SER A 89 3.97 -18.43 -7.81
CA SER A 89 4.21 -17.17 -8.49
C SER A 89 4.85 -16.17 -7.54
N LEU A 90 5.94 -15.54 -7.99
CA LEU A 90 6.55 -14.42 -7.27
C LEU A 90 5.48 -13.35 -6.98
N PRO A 91 5.41 -12.84 -5.74
CA PRO A 91 4.53 -11.72 -5.41
C PRO A 91 4.76 -10.54 -6.36
N LYS A 92 3.68 -9.97 -6.89
CA LYS A 92 3.75 -8.80 -7.79
C LYS A 92 3.43 -7.53 -7.03
N VAL A 93 3.98 -6.40 -7.51
CA VAL A 93 3.64 -5.06 -7.00
C VAL A 93 2.13 -4.82 -6.99
N LYS A 94 1.40 -5.34 -7.98
CA LYS A 94 -0.05 -5.26 -8.06
C LYS A 94 -0.76 -5.83 -6.83
N GLU A 95 -0.26 -6.92 -6.23
CA GLU A 95 -0.87 -7.51 -5.03
C GLU A 95 -0.79 -6.56 -3.83
N LEU A 96 0.30 -5.80 -3.69
CA LEU A 96 0.44 -4.77 -2.65
C LEU A 96 -0.53 -3.60 -2.89
N ILE A 97 -0.65 -3.17 -4.15
CA ILE A 97 -1.55 -2.10 -4.54
C ILE A 97 -3.00 -2.50 -4.26
N ASP A 98 -3.44 -3.66 -4.75
CA ASP A 98 -4.81 -4.15 -4.58
C ASP A 98 -5.17 -4.32 -3.10
N LEU A 99 -4.21 -4.72 -2.27
CA LEU A 99 -4.39 -4.86 -0.82
C LEU A 99 -4.69 -3.51 -0.13
N LEU A 100 -3.97 -2.44 -0.49
CA LEU A 100 -3.99 -1.18 0.27
C LEU A 100 -4.84 -0.07 -0.37
N LYS A 101 -4.94 -0.04 -1.70
CA LYS A 101 -5.51 1.07 -2.48
C LYS A 101 -6.93 1.41 -2.06
N THR A 102 -7.78 0.41 -1.84
CA THR A 102 -9.17 0.62 -1.41
C THR A 102 -9.25 1.32 -0.06
N SER A 103 -8.48 0.88 0.94
CA SER A 103 -8.50 1.47 2.28
C SER A 103 -7.94 2.89 2.27
N ILE A 104 -6.89 3.15 1.50
CA ILE A 104 -6.31 4.48 1.37
C ILE A 104 -7.28 5.44 0.67
N LEU A 105 -7.93 5.01 -0.41
CA LEU A 105 -8.94 5.81 -1.11
C LEU A 105 -10.15 6.11 -0.23
N GLN A 106 -10.59 5.17 0.60
CA GLN A 106 -11.64 5.42 1.59
C GLN A 106 -11.21 6.51 2.59
N ASN A 107 -10.01 6.42 3.15
CA ASN A 107 -9.48 7.44 4.07
C ASN A 107 -9.36 8.83 3.40
N LEU A 108 -8.95 8.87 2.13
CA LEU A 108 -8.88 10.11 1.33
C LEU A 108 -10.29 10.66 1.05
N GLY A 109 -11.25 9.81 0.71
CA GLY A 109 -12.65 10.19 0.51
C GLY A 109 -13.29 10.76 1.77
N ASP A 110 -13.03 10.16 2.94
CA ASP A 110 -13.45 10.69 4.24
C ASP A 110 -12.82 12.06 4.52
N THR A 111 -11.54 12.23 4.18
CA THR A 111 -10.86 13.53 4.32
C THR A 111 -11.48 14.58 3.42
N LEU A 112 -11.73 14.26 2.15
CA LEU A 112 -12.37 15.17 1.21
C LEU A 112 -13.77 15.56 1.70
N SER A 113 -14.56 14.58 2.12
CA SER A 113 -15.90 14.82 2.67
C SER A 113 -15.86 15.78 3.86
N ARG A 114 -14.87 15.62 4.76
CA ARG A 114 -14.67 16.58 5.88
C ARG A 114 -14.24 17.95 5.38
N LEU A 115 -13.34 18.03 4.41
CA LEU A 115 -12.89 19.29 3.81
C LEU A 115 -14.08 20.07 3.24
N GLU A 116 -14.96 19.40 2.49
CA GLU A 116 -16.15 20.00 1.88
C GLU A 116 -17.13 20.59 2.90
N THR A 117 -17.18 20.04 4.11
CA THR A 117 -18.04 20.57 5.17
C THR A 117 -17.51 21.87 5.80
N THR A 118 -16.22 22.18 5.63
CA THR A 118 -15.58 23.36 6.25
C THR A 118 -16.08 24.67 5.67
N SER A 119 -16.11 25.74 6.49
CA SER A 119 -16.53 27.07 6.04
C SER A 119 -15.57 27.67 5.03
N GLN A 120 -14.26 27.40 5.17
CA GLN A 120 -13.22 27.85 4.25
C GLN A 120 -13.44 27.28 2.86
N PHE A 121 -13.68 25.97 2.76
CA PHE A 121 -13.97 25.33 1.48
C PHE A 121 -15.26 25.88 0.85
N LYS A 122 -16.33 25.99 1.64
CA LYS A 122 -17.62 26.54 1.16
C LYS A 122 -17.48 27.96 0.62
N HIS A 123 -16.75 28.83 1.33
CA HIS A 123 -16.51 30.20 0.91
C HIS A 123 -15.66 30.27 -0.37
N TRP A 124 -14.57 29.50 -0.41
CA TRP A 124 -13.75 29.40 -1.62
C TRP A 124 -14.57 28.93 -2.83
N TYR A 125 -15.39 27.89 -2.63
CA TYR A 125 -16.23 27.32 -3.68
C TYR A 125 -17.29 28.30 -4.20
N GLU A 126 -17.89 29.09 -3.30
CA GLU A 126 -18.82 30.17 -3.67
C GLU A 126 -18.13 31.24 -4.54
N VAL A 127 -16.96 31.73 -4.11
CA VAL A 127 -16.18 32.72 -4.87
C VAL A 127 -15.78 32.17 -6.23
N TYR A 128 -15.31 30.94 -6.28
CA TYR A 128 -14.96 30.25 -7.54
C TYR A 128 -16.16 30.17 -8.50
N ASN A 129 -17.34 29.81 -7.99
CA ASN A 129 -18.57 29.74 -8.77
C ASN A 129 -19.05 31.10 -9.29
N ILE A 130 -18.84 32.18 -8.53
CA ILE A 130 -19.15 33.54 -8.99
C ILE A 130 -18.19 33.93 -10.13
N GLN A 131 -16.90 33.67 -9.96
CA GLN A 131 -15.87 33.98 -10.96
C GLN A 131 -16.09 33.22 -12.27
N SER A 132 -16.39 31.93 -12.21
CA SER A 132 -16.62 31.11 -13.40
C SER A 132 -17.86 31.54 -14.19
N LYS A 133 -18.90 32.04 -13.51
CA LYS A 133 -20.11 32.57 -14.15
C LYS A 133 -19.94 33.98 -14.73
N ASN A 134 -19.04 34.78 -14.16
CA ASN A 134 -18.79 36.16 -14.58
C ASN A 134 -17.69 36.30 -15.66
N GLN A 135 -17.03 35.20 -16.05
CA GLN A 135 -16.08 35.16 -17.18
C GLN A 135 -16.77 34.90 -18.53
N VAL A 136 -18.06 35.23 -18.66
CA VAL A 136 -18.81 35.23 -19.93
C VAL A 136 -18.82 36.64 -20.51
#